data_AF-A0A0B0PZK1-F1
#
_entry.id   AF-A0A0B0PZK1-F1
#
_cell.length_a   1.000
_cell.length_b   1.000
_cell.length_c   1.000
_cell.angle_alpha   90.00
_cell.angle_beta   90.00
_cell.angle_gamma   90.00
#
_symmetry.space_group_name_H-M   'P 1'
#
loop_
_entity.id
_entity.type
_entity.pdbx_description
1 polymer ?
#
loop_
_entity_poly.entity_id
_entity_poly.type
_entity_poly.pdbx_seq_one_letter_code
_entity_poly.pdbx_strand_id
1 'polypeptide(L)' 'MVVCLPSLTLSAAGMVVNAFIELLDCGTSNYPGSSRDYILLAACEAHETLPQSAEFPAYVFTSCLTTPIKMTLRW' A
#
# COMPACT_ATOMS: atom_id res chain seq x y z
N MET A 1 6.60 -7.93 -9.19
CA MET A 1 5.66 -8.60 -8.26
C MET A 1 4.90 -7.54 -7.48
N VAL A 2 3.57 -7.44 -7.62
CA VAL A 2 2.78 -6.47 -6.85
C VAL A 2 2.49 -7.08 -5.48
N VAL A 3 3.08 -6.50 -4.44
CA VAL A 3 2.84 -6.95 -3.07
C VAL A 3 1.63 -6.18 -2.54
N CYS A 4 0.44 -6.74 -2.74
CA CYS A 4 -0.76 -6.31 -2.03
C CYS A 4 -0.81 -7.05 -0.69
N LEU A 5 -0.38 -6.41 0.40
CA LEU A 5 -0.55 -6.97 1.73
C LEU A 5 -2.06 -7.04 2.05
N PRO A 6 -2.63 -8.25 2.28
CA PRO A 6 -4.08 -8.45 2.36
C PRO A 6 -4.69 -8.04 3.70
N SER A 7 -3.92 -7.42 4.60
CA SER A 7 -4.34 -7.14 5.97
C SER A 7 -4.69 -5.66 6.12
N LEU A 8 -5.98 -5.37 5.98
CA LEU A 8 -6.75 -4.24 6.53
C LEU A 8 -6.02 -2.89 6.64
N THR A 9 -6.49 -1.90 5.87
CA THR A 9 -6.80 -0.55 6.39
C THR A 9 -5.72 0.13 7.25
N LEU A 10 -4.44 -0.12 6.98
CA LEU A 10 -3.40 0.36 7.87
C LEU A 10 -3.29 1.86 7.69
N SER A 11 -3.87 2.60 8.63
CA SER A 11 -3.25 3.81 9.13
C SER A 11 -1.75 3.53 9.27
N ALA A 12 -0.89 4.40 8.73
CA ALA A 12 0.56 4.18 8.66
C ALA A 12 1.06 3.10 7.68
N ALA A 13 0.35 2.83 6.57
CA ALA A 13 0.83 1.92 5.51
C ALA A 13 2.25 2.29 5.00
N GLY A 14 2.61 3.58 5.04
CA GLY A 14 3.98 4.04 4.74
C GLY A 14 5.08 3.44 5.63
N MET A 15 4.79 3.04 6.87
CA MET A 15 5.79 2.35 7.71
C MET A 15 6.14 0.97 7.16
N VAL A 16 5.15 0.25 6.61
CA VAL A 16 5.38 -1.07 6.01
C VAL A 16 6.17 -0.94 4.72
N VAL A 17 5.90 0.10 3.91
CA VAL A 17 6.69 0.42 2.71
C VAL A 17 8.14 0.73 3.09
N ASN A 18 8.36 1.58 4.08
CA ASN A 18 9.71 1.93 4.54
C ASN A 18 10.48 0.71 5.05
N ALA A 19 9.86 -0.10 5.91
CA ALA A 19 10.46 -1.33 6.40
C ALA A 19 10.78 -2.31 5.26
N PHE A 20 9.92 -2.39 4.24
CA PHE A 20 10.16 -3.25 3.08
C PHE A 20 11.32 -2.73 2.21
N ILE A 21 11.43 -1.41 2.01
CA ILE A 21 12.56 -0.77 1.32
C ILE A 21 13.87 -1.05 2.07
N GLU A 22 13.90 -0.85 3.39
CA GLU A 22 15.06 -1.13 4.24
C GLU A 22 15.46 -2.61 4.18
N LEU A 23 14.50 -3.53 4.18
CA LEU A 23 14.75 -4.96 4.06
C LEU A 23 15.30 -5.32 2.67
N LEU A 24 14.76 -4.71 1.61
CA LEU A 24 15.31 -4.86 0.28
C LEU A 24 16.76 -4.36 0.22
N ASP A 25 17.07 -3.21 0.85
CA ASP A 25 18.43 -2.63 0.93
C ASP A 25 19.39 -3.52 1.72
N CYS A 26 18.96 -4.08 2.85
CA CYS A 26 19.76 -5.01 3.66
C CYS A 26 19.97 -6.37 2.96
N GLY A 27 18.94 -6.87 2.26
CA GLY A 27 18.94 -8.17 1.59
C GLY A 27 19.67 -8.22 0.25
N THR A 28 20.06 -7.08 -0.32
CA THR A 28 20.83 -7.00 -1.57
C THR A 28 22.28 -6.60 -1.32
N SER A 29 22.98 -7.39 -0.53
CA SER A 29 24.43 -7.46 -0.66
C SER A 29 24.77 -8.31 -1.91
N ASN A 30 25.43 -7.69 -2.89
CA ASN A 30 26.33 -8.31 -3.90
C ASN A 30 25.82 -8.88 -5.24
N TYR A 31 24.59 -8.65 -5.72
CA TYR A 31 24.26 -8.97 -7.12
C TYR A 31 24.06 -7.71 -7.98
N PRO A 32 25.10 -7.24 -8.70
CA PRO A 32 24.99 -6.13 -9.64
C PRO A 32 24.20 -6.61 -10.86
N GLY A 33 22.86 -6.50 -10.79
CA GLY A 33 21.97 -6.97 -11.86
C GLY A 33 20.55 -7.33 -11.42
N SER A 34 20.27 -7.41 -10.12
CA SER A 34 18.88 -7.58 -9.65
C SER A 34 18.15 -6.23 -9.65
N SER A 35 17.72 -5.77 -10.83
CA SER A 35 16.74 -4.70 -10.93
C SER A 35 15.50 -5.10 -10.12
N ARG A 36 15.21 -4.32 -9.07
CA ARG A 36 14.10 -4.57 -8.16
C ARG A 36 12.78 -4.24 -8.87
N ASP A 37 12.20 -5.20 -9.58
CA ASP A 37 10.90 -5.06 -10.27
C ASP A 37 9.72 -5.24 -9.29
N TYR A 38 9.70 -4.41 -8.25
CA TYR A 38 8.62 -4.36 -7.25
C TYR A 38 7.85 -3.04 -7.40
N ILE A 39 6.52 -3.17 -7.52
CA ILE A 39 5.60 -2.03 -7.46
C ILE A 39 4.87 -2.15 -6.13
N LEU A 40 5.08 -1.16 -5.26
CA LEU A 40 4.45 -1.05 -3.95
C LEU A 40 3.35 0.00 -4.04
N LEU A 41 2.15 -0.36 -3.60
CA LEU A 41 0.99 0.54 -3.53
C LEU A 41 0.56 0.65 -2.08
N ALA A 42 0.63 1.85 -1.51
CA ALA A 42 0.22 2.15 -0.14
C ALA A 42 -0.88 3.21 -0.13
N ALA A 43 -1.79 3.08 0.85
CA ALA A 43 -3.00 3.88 0.93
C ALA A 43 -2.82 5.24 1.63
N CYS A 44 -1.81 5.35 2.50
CA CYS A 44 -1.51 6.55 3.29
C CYS A 44 -0.03 6.57 3.68
N GLU A 45 0.50 7.75 3.97
CA GLU A 45 1.86 7.88 4.50
C GLU A 45 2.00 7.29 5.91
N ALA A 46 3.24 7.13 6.38
CA ALA A 46 3.55 6.57 7.70
C ALA A 46 2.91 7.33 8.87
N HIS A 47 2.66 8.63 8.70
CA HIS A 47 2.10 9.51 9.72
C HIS A 47 0.60 9.78 9.52
N GLU A 48 0.01 9.24 8.46
CA GLU A 48 -1.37 9.50 8.09
C GLU A 48 -2.27 8.33 8.51
N THR A 49 -3.51 8.69 8.87
CA THR A 49 -4.56 7.74 9.22
C THR A 49 -5.62 7.78 8.15
N LEU A 50 -5.98 6.62 7.62
CA LEU A 50 -7.11 6.53 6.69
C LEU A 50 -8.40 6.98 7.38
N PRO A 51 -9.32 7.64 6.67
CA PRO A 51 -10.58 8.08 7.24
C PRO A 51 -11.34 6.89 7.84
N GLN A 52 -11.61 6.99 9.16
CA GLN A 52 -12.34 5.97 9.94
C GLN A 52 -13.86 6.23 10.00
N SER A 53 -14.34 7.27 9.30
CA SER A 53 -15.77 7.59 9.27
C SER A 53 -16.55 6.42 8.67
N ALA A 54 -17.65 6.05 9.32
CA ALA A 54 -18.56 5.01 8.86
C ALA A 54 -19.23 5.34 7.51
N GLU A 55 -19.11 6.59 7.06
CA GLU A 55 -19.50 7.01 5.73
C GLU A 55 -18.67 6.27 4.67
N PHE A 56 -17.36 6.15 4.85
CA PHE A 56 -16.48 5.49 3.88
C PHE A 56 -16.52 3.96 4.03
N PRO A 57 -16.39 3.21 2.92
CA PRO A 57 -16.19 1.78 3.01
C PRO A 57 -14.88 1.50 3.75
N ALA A 58 -14.90 0.52 4.66
CA ALA A 58 -13.72 0.10 5.41
C ALA A 58 -12.50 -0.16 4.50
N TYR A 59 -12.74 -0.55 3.24
CA TYR A 59 -11.70 -0.82 2.25
C TYR A 59 -11.64 0.24 1.15
N VAL A 60 -11.65 1.54 1.48
CA VAL A 60 -11.66 2.63 0.47
C VAL A 60 -10.57 2.48 -0.58
N PHE A 61 -9.32 2.20 -0.17
CA PHE A 61 -8.19 2.03 -1.08
C PHE A 61 -8.38 0.83 -2.02
N THR A 62 -8.72 -0.34 -1.47
CA THR A 62 -8.99 -1.53 -2.27
C THR A 62 -10.18 -1.32 -3.20
N SER A 63 -11.24 -0.68 -2.73
CA SER A 63 -12.47 -0.43 -3.50
C SER A 63 -12.20 0.50 -4.68
N CYS A 64 -11.33 1.50 -4.52
CA CYS A 64 -10.88 2.36 -5.62
C CYS A 64 -10.10 1.58 -6.69
N LEU A 65 -9.31 0.58 -6.29
CA LEU A 65 -8.52 -0.23 -7.22
C LEU A 65 -9.33 -1.32 -7.92
N THR A 66 -10.27 -1.97 -7.21
CA THR A 66 -11.01 -3.13 -7.74
C THR A 66 -12.39 -2.78 -8.28
N THR A 67 -12.98 -1.66 -7.85
CA THR A 67 -14.33 -1.24 -8.26
C THR A 67 -14.43 0.28 -8.51
N PRO A 68 -13.59 0.85 -9.40
CA PRO A 68 -13.47 2.31 -9.57
C PRO A 68 -14.79 2.99 -9.91
N ILE A 69 -15.57 2.45 -10.85
CA ILE A 69 -16.86 3.03 -11.28
C ILE A 69 -17.85 3.14 -10.11
N LYS A 70 -17.94 2.09 -9.28
CA LYS A 70 -18.85 2.06 -8.13
C LYS A 70 -18.41 3.03 -7.04
N MET A 71 -17.11 3.23 -6.87
CA MET A 71 -16.57 4.21 -5.94
C MET A 71 -16.84 5.63 -6.39
N THR A 72 -16.55 5.98 -7.65
CA THR A 72 -16.77 7.34 -8.18
C THR A 72 -18.25 7.74 -8.23
N LEU A 73 -19.16 6.79 -8.39
CA LEU A 73 -20.60 7.09 -8.36
C LEU A 73 -21.14 7.28 -6.93
N ARG A 74 -20.41 6.81 -5.91
CA ARG A 74 -20.83 6.89 -4.51
C ARG A 74 -20.14 8.05 -3.76
N TRP A 75 -19.04 8.57 -4.28
CA TRP A 75 -18.16 9.58 -3.68
C TRP A 75 -17.67 10.60 -4.71
#